data_AF-A0A971TCK2-F1
#
_entry.id   AF-A0A971TCK2-F1
#
_cell.length_a   1.000
_cell.length_b   1.000
_cell.length_c   1.000
_cell.angle_alpha   90.00
_cell.angle_beta   90.00
_cell.angle_gamma   90.00
#
_symmetry.space_group_name_H-M   'P 1'
#
loop_
_entity.id
_entity.type
_entity.pdbx_description
1 polymer ?
#
loop_
_entity_poly.entity_id
_entity_poly.type
_entity_poly.pdbx_seq_one_letter_code
_entity_poly.pdbx_strand_id
1 'polypeptide(L)'
;MLAAMVATTPFHERLSTLNDQHLYTHWQGYLSALRYSHAPKHEYFAVRNSVGIFDTSPLYKYRVTGPDAERFLAGLVVRDVRLVRPGRAAYTPWCD
;
A
#
# COMPACT_ATOMS: atom_id res chain seq x y z
N MET A 1 -10.13 22.12 -16.03
CA MET A 1 -9.31 21.00 -15.50
C MET A 1 -10.10 20.44 -14.32
N LEU A 2 -10.80 19.30 -14.47
CA LEU A 2 -11.52 18.72 -13.34
C LEU A 2 -10.48 18.29 -12.29
N ALA A 3 -10.53 18.88 -11.10
CA ALA A 3 -9.84 18.31 -9.96
C ALA A 3 -10.39 16.90 -9.77
N ALA A 4 -9.56 15.88 -10.00
CA ALA A 4 -9.93 14.51 -9.67
C ALA A 4 -10.18 14.50 -8.15
N MET A 5 -11.45 14.29 -7.75
CA MET A 5 -11.79 14.14 -6.34
C MET A 5 -10.97 13.00 -5.75
N VAL A 6 -10.45 13.21 -4.55
CA VAL A 6 -9.74 12.17 -3.80
C VAL A 6 -10.70 10.99 -3.59
N ALA A 7 -10.28 9.81 -4.01
CA ALA A 7 -11.07 8.59 -3.91
C ALA A 7 -11.05 8.01 -2.49
N THR A 8 -11.95 7.08 -2.21
CA THR A 8 -11.97 6.30 -0.97
C THR A 8 -11.56 4.85 -1.25
N THR A 9 -10.97 4.20 -0.24
CA THR A 9 -10.57 2.79 -0.35
C THR A 9 -11.78 1.87 -0.15
N PRO A 10 -11.70 0.57 -0.52
CA PRO A 10 -12.76 -0.41 -0.24
C PRO A 10 -13.08 -0.57 1.26
N PHE A 11 -12.17 -0.19 2.15
CA PHE A 11 -12.36 -0.28 3.60
C PHE A 11 -12.81 1.03 4.23
N HIS A 12 -12.94 2.11 3.45
CA HIS A 12 -13.20 3.45 3.96
C HIS A 12 -14.49 3.53 4.77
N GLU A 13 -15.59 2.94 4.29
CA GLU A 13 -16.87 2.95 5.01
C GLU A 13 -16.73 2.42 6.43
N ARG A 14 -16.08 1.26 6.60
CA ARG A 14 -15.89 0.65 7.92
C ARG A 14 -14.88 1.41 8.76
N LEU A 15 -13.74 1.79 8.19
CA LEU A 15 -12.63 2.37 8.93
C LEU A 15 -12.88 3.84 9.30
N SER A 16 -13.63 4.59 8.49
CA SER A 16 -13.98 5.99 8.77
C SER A 16 -14.75 6.14 10.09
N THR A 17 -15.57 5.15 10.45
CA THR A 17 -16.28 5.13 11.75
C THR A 17 -15.36 5.03 12.96
N LEU A 18 -14.14 4.51 12.78
CA LEU A 18 -13.12 4.38 13.82
C LEU A 18 -12.19 5.60 13.87
N ASN A 19 -12.19 6.45 12.82
CA ASN A 19 -11.41 7.68 12.77
C ASN A 19 -12.23 8.83 13.37
N ASP A 20 -12.43 8.77 14.69
CA ASP A 20 -13.20 9.77 15.45
C ASP A 20 -12.57 11.18 15.38
N GLN A 21 -11.28 11.27 15.12
CA GLN A 21 -10.56 12.53 14.92
C GLN A 21 -10.76 13.12 13.51
N HIS A 22 -11.32 12.35 12.56
CA HIS A 22 -11.45 12.70 11.15
C HIS A 22 -10.12 13.15 10.50
N LEU A 23 -8.99 12.61 10.96
CA LEU A 23 -7.67 12.95 10.43
C LEU A 23 -7.34 12.10 9.21
N TYR A 24 -7.30 12.74 8.04
CA TYR A 24 -6.95 12.11 6.78
C TYR A 24 -5.73 12.74 6.14
N THR A 25 -5.00 11.94 5.38
CA THR A 25 -3.94 12.35 4.47
C THR A 25 -4.24 11.82 3.07
N HIS A 26 -3.61 12.42 2.07
CA HIS A 26 -3.68 11.96 0.69
C HIS A 26 -2.58 10.93 0.43
N TRP A 27 -2.98 9.71 0.04
CA TRP A 27 -2.05 8.65 -0.36
C TRP A 27 -2.44 8.11 -1.73
N GLN A 28 -1.60 8.38 -2.74
CA GLN A 28 -1.79 7.90 -4.13
C GLN A 28 -3.20 8.11 -4.71
N GLY A 29 -3.84 9.25 -4.43
CA GLY A 29 -5.20 9.54 -4.92
C GLY A 29 -6.32 9.15 -3.95
N TYR A 30 -6.01 8.58 -2.79
CA TYR A 30 -6.98 8.11 -1.81
C TYR A 30 -6.94 8.87 -0.49
N LEU A 31 -8.10 8.98 0.17
CA LEU A 31 -8.22 9.39 1.57
C LEU A 31 -7.74 8.25 2.46
N SER A 32 -6.61 8.47 3.15
CA SER A 32 -6.03 7.52 4.12
C SER A 32 -6.10 8.12 5.52
N ALA A 33 -6.60 7.37 6.50
CA ALA A 33 -6.56 7.82 7.89
C ALA A 33 -5.10 7.97 8.35
N LEU A 34 -4.80 9.04 9.10
CA LEU A 34 -3.46 9.26 9.65
C LEU A 34 -3.20 8.39 10.88
N ARG A 35 -4.24 8.21 11.71
CA ARG A 35 -4.30 7.38 12.92
C ARG A 35 -5.77 7.26 13.36
N TYR A 36 -6.05 6.27 14.20
CA TYR A 36 -7.34 6.01 14.84
C TYR A 36 -7.30 6.26 16.36
N SER A 37 -6.11 6.24 16.97
CA SER A 37 -5.92 6.54 18.39
C SER A 37 -5.42 7.96 18.61
N HIS A 38 -5.96 8.62 19.63
CA HIS A 38 -5.49 9.94 20.09
C HIS A 38 -4.04 9.91 20.58
N ALA A 39 -3.60 8.79 21.14
CA ALA A 39 -2.21 8.56 21.54
C ALA A 39 -1.50 7.68 20.49
N PRO A 40 -0.57 8.23 19.67
CA PRO A 40 0.07 7.49 18.57
C PRO A 40 0.81 6.22 19.03
N LYS A 41 1.30 6.22 20.28
CA LYS A 41 1.99 5.05 20.85
C LYS A 41 1.07 3.84 21.01
N HIS A 42 -0.25 4.02 21.13
CA HIS A 42 -1.17 2.89 21.28
C HIS A 42 -1.18 2.00 20.04
N GLU A 43 -1.29 2.58 18.83
CA GLU A 43 -1.24 1.80 17.59
C GLU A 43 0.13 1.14 17.40
N TYR A 44 1.21 1.85 17.71
CA TYR A 44 2.55 1.28 17.70
C TYR A 44 2.67 0.05 18.61
N PHE A 45 2.23 0.16 19.88
CA PHE A 45 2.32 -0.96 20.82
C PHE A 45 1.31 -2.06 20.54
N ALA A 46 0.15 -1.75 19.95
CA ALA A 46 -0.80 -2.76 19.48
C ALA A 46 -0.15 -3.66 18.42
N VAL A 47 0.59 -3.09 17.47
CA VAL A 47 1.32 -3.85 16.44
C VAL A 47 2.46 -4.66 17.05
N ARG A 48 3.18 -4.11 18.04
CA ARG A 48 4.34 -4.76 18.65
C ARG A 48 3.99 -5.88 19.62
N ASN A 49 2.91 -5.72 20.36
CA ASN A 49 2.57 -6.58 21.49
C ASN A 49 1.25 -7.36 21.28
N SER A 50 0.55 -7.13 20.16
CA SER A 50 -0.72 -7.76 19.83
C SER A 50 -0.89 -7.82 18.29
N VAL A 51 -2.03 -7.37 17.77
CA VAL A 51 -2.35 -7.36 16.34
C VAL A 51 -2.70 -5.94 15.89
N GLY A 52 -2.18 -5.55 14.72
CA GLY A 52 -2.55 -4.32 14.03
C GLY A 52 -3.14 -4.63 12.65
N ILE A 53 -4.13 -3.83 12.24
CA ILE A 53 -4.75 -3.90 10.92
C ILE A 53 -4.47 -2.58 10.21
N PHE A 54 -4.02 -2.66 8.96
CA PHE A 54 -3.69 -1.51 8.13
C PHE A 54 -4.42 -1.62 6.79
N ASP A 55 -5.04 -0.52 6.36
CA ASP A 55 -5.50 -0.38 4.98
C ASP A 55 -4.36 0.16 4.12
N THR A 56 -3.80 -0.71 3.28
CA THR A 56 -2.75 -0.38 2.30
C THR A 56 -3.25 -0.50 0.86
N SER A 57 -4.56 -0.49 0.68
CA SER A 57 -5.22 -0.51 -0.63
C SER A 57 -4.72 0.58 -1.58
N PRO A 58 -4.30 1.79 -1.13
CA PRO A 58 -3.74 2.80 -2.03
C PRO A 58 -2.38 2.47 -2.68
N LEU A 59 -1.66 1.44 -2.21
CA LEU A 59 -0.43 1.01 -2.89
C LEU A 59 -0.71 0.63 -4.35
N TYR A 60 0.13 1.05 -5.29
CA TYR A 60 0.02 0.57 -6.67
C TYR A 60 0.36 -0.91 -6.76
N LYS A 61 -0.43 -1.64 -7.55
CA LYS A 61 -0.18 -3.03 -7.90
C LYS A 61 -0.16 -3.13 -9.42
N TYR A 62 0.97 -3.55 -9.97
CA TYR A 62 1.11 -3.84 -11.39
C TYR A 62 1.14 -5.35 -11.58
N ARG A 63 0.31 -5.85 -12.51
CA ARG A 63 0.33 -7.25 -12.93
C ARG A 63 0.85 -7.30 -14.35
N VAL A 64 2.05 -7.85 -14.51
CA VAL A 64 2.72 -8.01 -15.80
C VAL A 64 2.56 -9.46 -16.24
N THR A 65 2.06 -9.67 -17.46
CA THR A 65 1.76 -11.01 -18.00
C THR A 65 2.14 -11.10 -19.47
N GLY A 66 2.42 -12.31 -19.94
CA GLY A 66 2.80 -12.58 -21.33
C GLY A 66 4.10 -13.40 -21.40
N PRO A 67 4.43 -13.94 -22.59
CA PRO A 67 5.61 -14.79 -22.77
C PRO A 67 6.93 -14.09 -22.43
N ASP A 68 6.95 -12.76 -22.53
CA ASP A 68 8.14 -11.93 -22.34
C ASP A 68 8.18 -11.18 -21.00
N ALA A 69 7.23 -11.43 -20.09
CA ALA A 69 7.10 -10.70 -18.83
C ALA A 69 8.37 -10.80 -17.96
N GLU A 70 8.96 -11.99 -17.87
CA GLU A 70 10.20 -12.21 -17.11
C GLU A 70 11.37 -11.40 -17.71
N ARG A 71 11.54 -11.46 -19.03
CA ARG A 71 12.61 -10.72 -19.74
C ARG A 71 12.45 -9.21 -19.57
N PHE A 72 11.23 -8.71 -19.69
CA PHE A 72 10.91 -7.31 -19.46
C PHE A 72 11.26 -6.88 -18.03
N LEU A 73 10.78 -7.63 -17.03
CA LEU A 73 11.05 -7.30 -15.62
C LEU A 73 12.54 -7.40 -15.27
N ALA A 74 13.27 -8.38 -15.82
CA ALA A 74 14.72 -8.51 -15.62
C ALA A 74 15.52 -7.31 -16.17
N GLY A 75 14.96 -6.57 -17.14
CA GLY A 75 15.54 -5.32 -17.62
C GLY A 75 15.04 -4.07 -16.90
N LEU A 76 14.00 -4.18 -16.08
CA LEU A 76 13.34 -3.05 -15.41
C LEU A 76 13.83 -2.83 -13.98
N VAL A 77 14.08 -3.92 -13.26
CA VAL A 77 14.41 -3.89 -11.83
C VAL A 77 15.83 -4.38 -11.59
N VAL A 78 16.49 -3.83 -10.57
CA VAL A 78 17.91 -4.11 -10.30
C VAL A 78 18.15 -5.55 -9.84
N ARG A 79 17.23 -6.12 -9.07
CA ARG A 79 17.36 -7.50 -8.60
C ARG A 79 16.92 -8.48 -9.69
N ASP A 80 17.70 -9.54 -9.87
CA ASP A 80 17.34 -10.60 -10.82
C ASP A 80 16.03 -11.31 -10.43
N VAL A 81 14.96 -10.98 -11.16
CA VAL A 81 13.60 -11.52 -10.95
C VAL A 81 13.52 -13.03 -11.23
N ARG A 82 14.42 -13.58 -12.05
CA ARG A 82 14.42 -15.00 -12.45
C ARG A 82 14.74 -15.93 -11.28
N LEU A 83 15.34 -15.39 -10.23
CA LEU A 83 15.65 -16.10 -8.99
C LEU A 83 14.45 -16.12 -8.02
N VAL A 84 13.40 -15.35 -8.29
CA VAL A 84 12.20 -15.27 -7.44
C VAL A 84 11.20 -16.35 -7.88
N ARG A 85 11.18 -17.45 -7.13
CA ARG A 85 10.26 -18.57 -7.38
C ARG A 85 8.79 -18.21 -7.09
N PRO A 86 7.81 -18.90 -7.70
CA PRO A 86 6.39 -18.73 -7.35
C PRO A 86 6.13 -18.80 -5.84
N GLY A 87 5.27 -17.92 -5.34
CA GLY A 87 4.96 -17.79 -3.90
C GLY A 87 6.03 -17.06 -3.09
N ARG A 88 7.06 -16.49 -3.72
CA ARG A 88 8.09 -15.67 -3.08
C ARG A 88 7.99 -14.22 -3.55
N ALA A 89 8.49 -13.31 -2.72
CA ALA A 89 8.60 -11.90 -3.01
C ALA A 89 10.03 -11.43 -2.78
N ALA A 90 10.45 -10.40 -3.53
CA ALA A 90 11.72 -9.75 -3.32
C ALA A 90 11.56 -8.24 -3.44
N TYR A 91 12.16 -7.50 -2.50
CA TYR A 91 12.29 -6.06 -2.60
C TYR A 91 13.37 -5.72 -3.64
N THR A 92 13.06 -4.78 -4.53
CA THR A 92 13.97 -4.32 -5.56
C THR A 92 13.66 -2.87 -5.93
N PRO A 93 14.69 -2.05 -6.15
CA PRO A 93 14.49 -0.75 -6.78
C PRO A 93 14.19 -0.92 -8.28
N TRP A 94 13.50 0.08 -8.81
CA TRP A 94 13.35 0.37 -10.24
C TRP A 94 14.19 1.62 -10.51
N CYS A 95 15.16 1.53 -11.43
CA CYS A 95 16.05 2.61 -11.83
C CYS A 95 15.77 3.04 -13.29
N ASP A 96 16.16 4.27 -13.63
CA ASP A 96 16.15 4.81 -14.99
C ASP A 96 17.39 4.43 -15.81
#